data_AF-A0A423H0C0-F1
#
_entry.id   AF-A0A423H0C0-F1
#
_cell.length_a   1.000
_cell.length_b   1.000
_cell.length_c   1.000
_cell.angle_alpha   90.00
_cell.angle_beta   90.00
_cell.angle_gamma   90.00
#
_symmetry.space_group_name_H-M   'P 1'
#
loop_
_entity.id
_entity.type
_entity.pdbx_description
1 polymer ?
#
loop_
_entity_poly.entity_id
_entity_poly.type
_entity_poly.pdbx_seq_one_letter_code
_entity_poly.pdbx_strand_id
1 'polypeptide(L)'
;MKIHSVIQGSEAWHALRANYFTASEAPAMMGASKQMKRTELLHAKKTGLDRDVSWWVQKYLFDKGHEAEALARPILETRIGEDLFPVVGTEGDLLASLDGCTMLGETLFEHKMWNEQLAADVLAGTLDPHYYWQLEQQLLVSGAEKVIFVCSDGTENNFVSMEYTPVPGRAATLVAGWKQFQADLLDFTPAEVLPEAVGKTPESLPALRIEVTGMVTASNLEQFKAHSLAVFDSINTELETDQHFADAEKTVKWCGDVEERLAAAKQHALSQTESIDALFRTIDEISAEARTKRLMLDKLVKARKVSIREDIVMSAAKALQTHIDQINTSLGGKARMPAVPADFAGAIKGKKSISSLRDAADSELARAKIAASQIGDSIRANLASLVELAADYVFLFNDIQQLVLKANDDLVALIKVRISENQKAEADKEDAQRERIRKEELQRIADEAKPVIEPVPAQPAPTPSPVRSAPAVAAMAKPVATIAKPVTYRAEVTDLEALVHAVAGGLAPLSVLTVKWDALDALVAQQGSLFSMAGVTLVNAAA
;
A
#
# COMPACT_ATOMS: atom_id res chain seq x y z
N MET A 1 -24.89 15.46 5.33
CA MET A 1 -24.24 15.45 6.66
C MET A 1 -25.26 15.56 7.81
N LYS A 2 -25.22 14.62 8.76
CA LYS A 2 -25.81 14.77 10.09
C LYS A 2 -24.75 15.31 11.06
N ILE A 3 -24.99 16.47 11.67
CA ILE A 3 -24.08 17.08 12.66
C ILE A 3 -24.36 16.51 14.06
N HIS A 4 -23.31 16.24 14.82
CA HIS A 4 -23.37 15.74 16.18
C HIS A 4 -22.88 16.79 17.18
N SER A 5 -23.63 17.00 18.26
CA SER A 5 -23.26 17.89 19.36
C SER A 5 -22.30 17.22 20.34
N VAL A 6 -21.11 16.84 19.85
CA VAL A 6 -20.02 16.27 20.67
C VAL A 6 -18.78 17.15 20.57
N ILE A 7 -18.04 17.25 21.66
CA ILE A 7 -16.79 18.01 21.72
C ILE A 7 -15.66 17.10 21.22
N GLN A 8 -14.87 17.55 20.24
CA GLN A 8 -13.73 16.78 19.75
C GLN A 8 -12.73 16.52 20.89
N GLY A 9 -12.19 15.30 20.96
CA GLY A 9 -11.35 14.85 22.08
C GLY A 9 -12.10 14.44 23.36
N SER A 10 -13.43 14.60 23.43
CA SER A 10 -14.22 14.10 24.57
C SER A 10 -14.48 12.60 24.49
N GLU A 11 -14.78 11.97 25.64
CA GLU A 11 -15.18 10.55 25.69
C GLU A 11 -16.38 10.25 24.78
N ALA A 12 -17.37 11.15 24.73
CA ALA A 12 -18.55 10.99 23.87
C ALA A 12 -18.17 11.01 22.38
N TRP A 13 -17.16 11.78 22.01
CA TRP A 13 -16.62 11.82 20.65
C TRP A 13 -15.85 10.54 20.30
N HIS A 14 -15.03 10.02 21.21
CA HIS A 14 -14.37 8.72 21.04
C HIS A 14 -15.38 7.57 20.89
N ALA A 15 -16.40 7.54 21.76
CA ALA A 15 -17.48 6.54 21.69
C ALA A 15 -18.27 6.62 20.38
N LEU A 16 -18.54 7.83 19.88
CA LEU A 16 -19.14 8.01 18.55
C LEU A 16 -18.24 7.41 17.48
N ARG A 17 -16.96 7.79 17.43
CA ARG A 17 -15.99 7.34 16.42
C ARG A 17 -15.79 5.82 16.38
N ALA A 18 -15.91 5.13 17.51
CA ALA A 18 -15.80 3.68 17.56
C ALA A 18 -16.84 2.96 16.66
N ASN A 19 -17.98 3.60 16.41
CA ASN A 19 -19.10 3.02 15.65
C ASN A 19 -19.10 3.41 14.16
N TYR A 20 -18.14 4.22 13.71
CA TYR A 20 -18.10 4.73 12.34
C TYR A 20 -16.72 4.53 11.70
N PHE A 21 -16.68 4.65 10.38
CA PHE A 21 -15.44 4.77 9.62
C PHE A 21 -15.03 6.23 9.54
N THR A 22 -13.91 6.58 10.18
CA THR A 22 -13.54 8.00 10.36
C THR A 22 -12.62 8.50 9.25
N ALA A 23 -12.72 9.78 8.90
CA ALA A 23 -11.92 10.37 7.83
C ALA A 23 -10.41 10.24 8.07
N SER A 24 -9.96 10.38 9.32
CA SER A 24 -8.56 10.21 9.72
C SER A 24 -8.04 8.77 9.53
N GLU A 25 -8.93 7.77 9.50
CA GLU A 25 -8.58 6.36 9.27
C GLU A 25 -8.56 6.00 7.77
N ALA A 26 -9.13 6.84 6.89
CA ALA A 26 -9.21 6.57 5.46
C ALA A 26 -7.83 6.31 4.82
N PRO A 27 -6.76 7.06 5.13
CA PRO A 27 -5.43 6.76 4.60
C PRO A 27 -4.92 5.38 5.04
N ALA A 28 -5.18 4.94 6.28
CA ALA A 28 -4.75 3.63 6.76
C ALA A 28 -5.57 2.51 6.10
N MET A 29 -6.89 2.70 5.97
CA MET A 29 -7.77 1.82 5.22
C MET A 29 -7.30 1.63 3.77
N MET A 30 -6.84 2.70 3.12
CA MET A 30 -6.32 2.70 1.75
C MET A 30 -4.87 2.20 1.66
N GLY A 31 -4.21 1.83 2.77
CA GLY A 31 -2.80 1.40 2.79
C GLY A 31 -1.80 2.53 2.48
N ALA A 32 -2.22 3.79 2.59
CA ALA A 32 -1.45 4.99 2.28
C ALA A 32 -0.90 5.70 3.53
N SER A 33 -1.34 5.32 4.73
CA SER A 33 -0.94 5.99 5.96
C SER A 33 0.54 5.78 6.30
N LYS A 34 1.21 6.87 6.70
CA LYS A 34 2.58 6.85 7.22
C LYS A 34 2.66 6.52 8.71
N GLN A 35 1.53 6.49 9.41
CA GLN A 35 1.46 6.42 10.87
C GLN A 35 0.78 5.15 11.42
N MET A 36 -0.02 4.48 10.59
CA MET A 36 -0.77 3.28 10.97
C MET A 36 -0.92 2.38 9.75
N LYS A 37 -0.61 1.10 9.92
CA LYS A 37 -0.81 0.11 8.85
C LYS A 37 -2.27 -0.26 8.70
N ARG A 38 -2.64 -0.76 7.52
CA ARG A 38 -4.00 -1.24 7.26
C ARG A 38 -4.37 -2.41 8.17
N THR A 39 -3.44 -3.35 8.38
CA THR A 39 -3.64 -4.50 9.27
C THR A 39 -3.77 -4.10 10.74
N GLU A 40 -3.06 -3.06 11.18
CA GLU A 40 -3.20 -2.49 12.52
C GLU A 40 -4.61 -1.90 12.72
N LEU A 41 -5.15 -1.20 11.70
CA LEU A 41 -6.52 -0.70 11.74
C LEU A 41 -7.55 -1.83 11.77
N LEU A 42 -7.36 -2.90 10.98
CA LEU A 42 -8.22 -4.11 11.04
C LEU A 42 -8.22 -4.71 12.44
N HIS A 43 -7.04 -4.83 13.06
CA HIS A 43 -6.90 -5.34 14.41
C HIS A 43 -7.64 -4.49 15.45
N ALA A 44 -7.45 -3.16 15.41
CA ALA A 44 -8.13 -2.24 16.30
C ALA A 44 -9.66 -2.33 16.15
N LYS A 45 -10.19 -2.30 14.92
CA LYS A 45 -11.64 -2.40 14.66
C LYS A 45 -12.22 -3.77 15.03
N LYS A 46 -11.46 -4.86 14.87
CA LYS A 46 -11.95 -6.23 15.19
C LYS A 46 -12.01 -6.49 16.69
N THR A 47 -11.02 -5.99 17.43
CA THR A 47 -10.89 -6.24 18.87
C THR A 47 -11.64 -5.21 19.72
N GLY A 48 -11.90 -4.02 19.16
CA GLY A 48 -12.43 -2.87 19.92
C GLY A 48 -11.40 -2.29 20.91
N LEU A 49 -10.16 -2.77 20.89
CA LEU A 49 -9.07 -2.24 21.71
C LEU A 49 -8.44 -1.09 20.94
N ASP A 50 -8.56 0.11 21.50
CA ASP A 50 -7.84 1.27 21.02
C ASP A 50 -6.33 1.09 21.25
N ARG A 51 -5.52 1.80 20.46
CA ARG A 51 -4.07 1.76 20.63
C ARG A 51 -3.71 2.49 21.92
N ASP A 52 -2.88 1.88 22.76
CA ASP A 52 -2.28 2.59 23.90
C ASP A 52 -1.44 3.76 23.37
N VAL A 53 -1.95 4.98 23.58
CA VAL A 53 -1.23 6.22 23.25
C VAL A 53 -0.31 6.53 24.42
N SER A 54 0.99 6.53 24.18
CA SER A 54 1.95 6.90 25.22
C SER A 54 1.73 8.35 25.66
N TRP A 55 2.02 8.65 26.92
CA TRP A 55 1.91 10.01 27.46
C TRP A 55 2.68 11.03 26.61
N TRP A 56 3.80 10.60 26.03
CA TRP A 56 4.64 11.45 25.19
C TRP A 56 3.95 11.79 23.87
N VAL A 57 3.32 10.81 23.22
CA VAL A 57 2.56 11.03 21.98
C VAL A 57 1.36 11.93 22.26
N GLN A 58 0.63 11.70 23.35
CA GLN A 58 -0.48 12.58 23.75
C GLN A 58 -0.01 14.03 23.89
N LYS A 59 1.02 14.26 24.73
CA LYS A 59 1.47 15.60 25.09
C LYS A 59 2.18 16.35 23.97
N TYR A 60 3.06 15.69 23.22
CA TYR A 60 3.95 16.36 22.28
C TYR A 60 3.50 16.27 20.83
N LEU A 61 2.53 15.40 20.51
CA LEU A 61 1.98 15.28 19.16
C LEU A 61 0.54 15.78 19.11
N PHE A 62 -0.36 15.23 19.93
CA PHE A 62 -1.78 15.56 19.86
C PHE A 62 -2.09 16.92 20.51
N ASP A 63 -1.67 17.15 21.75
CA ASP A 63 -1.97 18.40 22.45
C ASP A 63 -1.31 19.61 21.75
N LYS A 64 -0.05 19.46 21.32
CA LYS A 64 0.64 20.47 20.51
C LYS A 64 0.00 20.70 19.14
N GLY A 65 -0.51 19.62 18.52
CA GLY A 65 -1.26 19.73 17.27
C GLY A 65 -2.51 20.58 17.43
N HIS A 66 -3.32 20.30 18.45
CA HIS A 66 -4.51 21.09 18.75
C HIS A 66 -4.18 22.54 19.14
N GLU A 67 -3.07 22.78 19.85
CA GLU A 67 -2.61 24.14 20.16
C GLU A 67 -2.26 24.91 18.87
N ALA A 68 -1.47 24.30 17.98
CA ALA A 68 -1.10 24.91 16.71
C ALA A 68 -2.32 25.14 15.79
N GLU A 69 -3.27 24.19 15.76
CA GLU A 69 -4.54 24.31 15.05
C GLU A 69 -5.37 25.50 15.56
N ALA A 70 -5.53 25.61 16.89
CA ALA A 70 -6.29 26.68 17.52
C ALA A 70 -5.68 28.06 17.25
N LEU A 71 -4.35 28.16 17.17
CA LEU A 71 -3.64 29.39 16.81
C LEU A 71 -3.68 29.69 15.31
N ALA A 72 -3.69 28.67 14.45
CA ALA A 72 -3.75 28.81 13.00
C ALA A 72 -5.14 29.22 12.50
N ARG A 73 -6.20 28.80 13.18
CA ARG A 73 -7.60 29.11 12.82
C ARG A 73 -7.87 30.62 12.65
N PRO A 74 -7.61 31.51 13.63
CA PRO A 74 -7.87 32.95 13.47
C PRO A 74 -7.04 33.61 12.36
N ILE A 75 -5.83 33.07 12.09
CA ILE A 75 -5.02 33.51 10.94
C ILE A 75 -5.75 33.17 9.64
N LEU A 76 -6.26 31.94 9.52
CA LEU A 76 -7.00 31.51 8.34
C LEU A 76 -8.32 32.29 8.19
N GLU A 77 -9.09 32.46 9.26
CA GLU A 77 -10.35 33.24 9.28
C GLU A 77 -10.13 34.66 8.76
N THR A 78 -9.03 35.31 9.18
CA THR A 78 -8.64 36.64 8.68
C THR A 78 -8.32 36.63 7.18
N ARG A 79 -7.68 35.56 6.67
CA ARG A 79 -7.31 35.43 5.25
C ARG A 79 -8.51 35.15 4.35
N ILE A 80 -9.49 34.36 4.82
CA ILE A 80 -10.68 34.00 4.02
C ILE A 80 -11.86 34.95 4.25
N GLY A 81 -11.87 35.71 5.35
CA GLY A 81 -12.95 36.64 5.70
C GLY A 81 -14.21 35.98 6.26
N GLU A 82 -14.10 34.74 6.76
CA GLU A 82 -15.20 33.93 7.30
C GLU A 82 -14.77 33.17 8.56
N ASP A 83 -15.70 32.97 9.49
CA ASP A 83 -15.48 32.22 10.73
C ASP A 83 -15.50 30.71 10.48
N LEU A 84 -14.65 29.95 11.19
CA LEU A 84 -14.49 28.51 11.03
C LEU A 84 -14.81 27.76 12.32
N PHE A 85 -15.87 26.95 12.28
CA PHE A 85 -16.35 26.21 13.45
C PHE A 85 -15.91 24.73 13.40
N PRO A 86 -15.37 24.15 14.48
CA PRO A 86 -15.16 22.71 14.55
C PRO A 86 -16.51 21.97 14.46
N VAL A 87 -16.58 20.97 13.59
CA VAL A 87 -17.82 20.21 13.34
C VAL A 87 -17.53 18.73 13.32
N VAL A 88 -18.41 17.93 13.94
CA VAL A 88 -18.40 16.47 13.81
C VAL A 88 -19.65 16.05 13.05
N GLY A 89 -19.44 15.40 11.92
CA GLY A 89 -20.51 15.02 10.99
C GLY A 89 -20.46 13.56 10.58
N THR A 90 -21.61 12.98 10.27
CA THR A 90 -21.72 11.64 9.67
C THR A 90 -22.57 11.65 8.42
N GLU A 91 -22.26 10.73 7.50
CA GLU A 91 -23.05 10.43 6.30
C GLU A 91 -23.00 8.91 6.07
N GLY A 92 -24.14 8.23 6.20
CA GLY A 92 -24.17 6.76 6.27
C GLY A 92 -23.28 6.24 7.41
N ASP A 93 -22.34 5.35 7.08
CA ASP A 93 -21.38 4.75 8.01
C ASP A 93 -20.06 5.54 8.12
N LEU A 94 -19.96 6.68 7.42
CA LEU A 94 -18.77 7.53 7.42
C LEU A 94 -18.90 8.65 8.45
N LEU A 95 -17.79 8.98 9.11
CA LEU A 95 -17.67 10.10 10.04
C LEU A 95 -16.50 11.00 9.64
N ALA A 96 -16.71 12.31 9.77
CA ALA A 96 -15.67 13.32 9.65
C ALA A 96 -15.67 14.20 10.91
N SER A 97 -14.50 14.36 11.52
CA SER A 97 -14.22 15.42 12.50
C SER A 97 -13.46 16.49 11.74
N LEU A 98 -14.04 17.67 11.63
CA LEU A 98 -13.54 18.79 10.84
C LEU A 98 -12.90 19.77 11.79
N ASP A 99 -11.65 20.15 11.53
CA ASP A 99 -10.96 21.16 12.34
C ASP A 99 -11.75 22.47 12.24
N GLY A 100 -12.17 22.87 11.04
CA GLY A 100 -13.12 23.97 10.86
C GLY A 100 -14.04 23.82 9.65
N CYS A 101 -15.17 24.51 9.69
CA CYS A 101 -16.17 24.54 8.64
C CYS A 101 -16.86 25.91 8.68
N THR A 102 -17.06 26.53 7.51
CA THR A 102 -17.78 27.81 7.43
C THR A 102 -19.25 27.62 7.78
N MET A 103 -19.95 28.70 8.14
CA MET A 103 -21.35 28.63 8.61
C MET A 103 -22.29 27.96 7.60
N LEU A 104 -22.05 28.14 6.29
CA LEU A 104 -22.83 27.52 5.22
C LEU A 104 -22.37 26.11 4.86
N GLY A 105 -21.25 25.65 5.41
CA GLY A 105 -20.70 24.32 5.12
C GLY A 105 -19.98 24.21 3.77
N GLU A 106 -19.63 25.33 3.14
CA GLU A 106 -19.07 25.36 1.78
C GLU A 106 -17.55 25.15 1.75
N THR A 107 -16.84 25.65 2.78
CA THR A 107 -15.38 25.54 2.90
C THR A 107 -15.01 24.87 4.23
N LEU A 108 -14.11 23.89 4.15
CA LEU A 108 -13.54 23.22 5.30
C LEU A 108 -12.13 23.74 5.61
N PHE A 109 -11.70 23.53 6.85
CA PHE A 109 -10.34 23.74 7.32
C PHE A 109 -9.81 22.43 7.88
N GLU A 110 -8.61 22.06 7.43
CA GLU A 110 -7.81 20.94 7.95
C GLU A 110 -6.40 21.44 8.26
N HIS A 111 -5.91 21.16 9.46
CA HIS A 111 -4.61 21.59 9.94
C HIS A 111 -3.64 20.40 10.11
N LYS A 112 -2.37 20.66 9.82
CA LYS A 112 -1.24 19.83 10.21
C LYS A 112 -0.13 20.70 10.81
N MET A 113 0.57 20.14 11.80
CA MET A 113 1.75 20.77 12.36
C MET A 113 2.85 20.97 11.31
N TRP A 114 3.64 22.04 11.51
CA TRP A 114 4.73 22.39 10.62
C TRP A 114 5.71 21.24 10.39
N ASN A 115 5.94 20.95 9.12
CA ASN A 115 6.93 20.02 8.64
C ASN A 115 7.49 20.59 7.34
N GLU A 116 8.81 20.74 7.22
CA GLU A 116 9.42 21.42 6.06
C GLU A 116 9.05 20.76 4.73
N GLN A 117 9.03 19.43 4.68
CA GLN A 117 8.65 18.71 3.46
C GLN A 117 7.17 18.89 3.16
N LEU A 118 6.28 18.77 4.16
CA LEU A 118 4.85 19.01 3.95
C LEU A 118 4.58 20.46 3.53
N ALA A 119 5.28 21.42 4.12
CA ALA A 119 5.14 22.82 3.76
C ALA A 119 5.56 23.06 2.30
N ALA A 120 6.66 22.45 1.87
CA ALA A 120 7.09 22.49 0.46
C ALA A 120 6.07 21.82 -0.47
N ASP A 121 5.54 20.66 -0.08
CA ASP A 121 4.52 19.91 -0.82
C ASP A 121 3.21 20.73 -0.98
N VAL A 122 2.79 21.42 0.09
CA VAL A 122 1.63 22.32 0.08
C VAL A 122 1.87 23.51 -0.86
N LEU A 123 3.03 24.14 -0.78
CA LEU A 123 3.40 25.24 -1.70
C LEU A 123 3.48 24.79 -3.16
N ALA A 124 3.86 23.53 -3.41
CA ALA A 124 3.88 22.94 -4.74
C ALA A 124 2.49 22.46 -5.23
N GLY A 125 1.48 22.46 -4.36
CA GLY A 125 0.15 21.93 -4.66
C GLY A 125 0.11 20.41 -4.83
N THR A 126 1.08 19.68 -4.28
CA THR A 126 1.21 18.23 -4.43
C THR A 126 1.00 17.53 -3.10
N LEU A 127 -0.22 17.04 -2.86
CA LEU A 127 -0.55 16.39 -1.60
C LEU A 127 -0.41 14.86 -1.69
N ASP A 128 0.29 14.27 -0.72
CA ASP A 128 0.48 12.83 -0.60
C ASP A 128 -0.85 12.08 -0.30
N PRO A 129 -1.06 10.85 -0.80
CA PRO A 129 -2.19 9.99 -0.43
C PRO A 129 -2.45 9.83 1.07
N HIS A 130 -1.39 9.95 1.88
CA HIS A 130 -1.50 9.99 3.33
C HIS A 130 -2.47 11.07 3.84
N TYR A 131 -2.61 12.19 3.13
CA TYR A 131 -3.47 13.30 3.53
C TYR A 131 -4.75 13.38 2.69
N TYR A 132 -4.67 13.27 1.36
CA TYR A 132 -5.85 13.57 0.54
C TYR A 132 -7.00 12.57 0.74
N TRP A 133 -6.75 11.33 1.19
CA TRP A 133 -7.83 10.39 1.49
C TRP A 133 -8.70 10.85 2.67
N GLN A 134 -8.11 11.53 3.66
CA GLN A 134 -8.86 12.16 4.73
C GLN A 134 -9.73 13.29 4.17
N LEU A 135 -9.15 14.15 3.34
CA LEU A 135 -9.87 15.29 2.74
C LEU A 135 -11.04 14.85 1.86
N GLU A 136 -10.83 13.83 1.02
CA GLU A 136 -11.88 13.23 0.18
C GLU A 136 -13.06 12.72 1.02
N GLN A 137 -12.80 12.11 2.17
CA GLN A 137 -13.88 11.68 3.06
C GLN A 137 -14.56 12.86 3.75
N GLN A 138 -13.81 13.88 4.18
CA GLN A 138 -14.40 15.09 4.77
C GLN A 138 -15.34 15.79 3.79
N LEU A 139 -14.91 15.95 2.53
CA LEU A 139 -15.72 16.51 1.44
C LEU A 139 -16.95 15.63 1.16
N LEU A 140 -16.79 14.30 1.10
CA LEU A 140 -17.90 13.37 0.89
C LEU A 140 -18.95 13.43 2.02
N VAL A 141 -18.52 13.53 3.28
CA VAL A 141 -19.42 13.57 4.45
C VAL A 141 -20.12 14.92 4.56
N SER A 142 -19.38 16.01 4.37
CA SER A 142 -19.89 17.38 4.53
C SER A 142 -20.73 17.86 3.35
N GLY A 143 -20.36 17.48 2.13
CA GLY A 143 -20.87 18.07 0.89
C GLY A 143 -20.22 19.42 0.54
N ALA A 144 -19.15 19.80 1.24
CA ALA A 144 -18.42 21.04 1.00
C ALA A 144 -17.73 21.05 -0.38
N GLU A 145 -17.47 22.24 -0.90
CA GLU A 145 -16.85 22.41 -2.22
C GLU A 145 -15.33 22.23 -2.17
N LYS A 146 -14.71 22.63 -1.06
CA LYS A 146 -13.26 22.61 -0.89
C LYS A 146 -12.81 22.50 0.57
N VAL A 147 -11.56 22.11 0.75
CA VAL A 147 -10.82 22.17 2.03
C VAL A 147 -9.64 23.12 1.87
N ILE A 148 -9.46 24.04 2.81
CA ILE A 148 -8.20 24.77 2.97
C ILE A 148 -7.30 23.92 3.86
N PHE A 149 -6.31 23.28 3.25
CA PHE A 149 -5.33 22.47 3.96
C PHE A 149 -4.17 23.37 4.40
N VAL A 150 -3.91 23.40 5.70
CA VAL A 150 -2.89 24.27 6.32
C VAL A 150 -1.79 23.42 6.94
N CYS A 151 -0.54 23.77 6.66
CA CYS A 151 0.63 23.30 7.40
C CYS A 151 1.21 24.49 8.16
N SER A 152 1.13 24.47 9.50
CA SER A 152 1.65 25.57 10.32
C SER A 152 2.07 25.17 11.73
N ASP A 153 2.86 26.03 12.38
CA ASP A 153 3.15 25.94 13.82
C ASP A 153 2.22 26.85 14.66
N GLY A 154 1.16 27.39 14.06
CA GLY A 154 0.26 28.35 14.68
C GLY A 154 0.71 29.82 14.55
N THR A 155 1.83 30.11 13.87
CA THR A 155 2.32 31.48 13.65
C THR A 155 2.23 31.89 12.18
N GLU A 156 2.16 33.20 11.90
CA GLU A 156 2.14 33.75 10.54
C GLU A 156 3.42 33.44 9.73
N ASN A 157 4.57 33.31 10.42
CA ASN A 157 5.86 33.08 9.77
C ASN A 157 5.96 31.68 9.15
N ASN A 158 5.38 30.70 9.82
CA ASN A 158 5.35 29.30 9.40
C ASN A 158 3.91 28.90 9.12
N PHE A 159 3.29 29.58 8.15
CA PHE A 159 1.93 29.29 7.70
C PHE A 159 1.90 29.17 6.19
N VAL A 160 1.68 27.94 5.70
CA VAL A 160 1.41 27.68 4.29
C VAL A 160 0.09 26.95 4.15
N SER A 161 -0.63 27.25 3.06
CA SER A 161 -1.94 26.67 2.80
C SER A 161 -2.14 26.41 1.32
N MET A 162 -2.96 25.41 1.00
CA MET A 162 -3.46 25.15 -0.35
C MET A 162 -4.96 24.87 -0.32
N GLU A 163 -5.64 25.19 -1.42
CA GLU A 163 -7.01 24.74 -1.63
C GLU A 163 -6.99 23.32 -2.21
N TYR A 164 -7.83 22.46 -1.64
CA TYR A 164 -8.06 21.10 -2.13
C TYR A 164 -9.54 20.96 -2.52
N THR A 165 -9.80 20.52 -3.75
CA THR A 165 -11.14 20.23 -4.25
C THR A 165 -11.32 18.73 -4.53
N PRO A 166 -12.55 18.20 -4.48
CA PRO A 166 -12.81 16.80 -4.80
C PRO A 166 -12.26 16.41 -6.17
N VAL A 167 -11.49 15.32 -6.23
CA VAL A 167 -11.00 14.81 -7.51
C VAL A 167 -11.96 13.75 -8.05
N PRO A 168 -12.45 13.88 -9.31
CA PRO A 168 -13.38 12.93 -9.89
C PRO A 168 -12.91 11.46 -9.73
N GLY A 169 -13.80 10.62 -9.21
CA GLY A 169 -13.55 9.20 -8.99
C GLY A 169 -12.89 8.83 -7.64
N ARG A 170 -12.29 9.78 -6.91
CA ARG A 170 -11.68 9.49 -5.59
C ARG A 170 -12.72 9.13 -4.54
N ALA A 171 -13.80 9.89 -4.41
CA ALA A 171 -14.90 9.56 -3.50
C ALA A 171 -15.47 8.15 -3.73
N ALA A 172 -15.69 7.77 -5.00
CA ALA A 172 -16.15 6.43 -5.35
C ALA A 172 -15.13 5.34 -4.97
N THR A 173 -13.83 5.63 -5.15
CA THR A 173 -12.74 4.74 -4.74
C THR A 173 -12.66 4.60 -3.23
N LEU A 174 -12.85 5.69 -2.49
CA LEU A 174 -12.86 5.68 -1.03
C LEU A 174 -14.02 4.85 -0.46
N VAL A 175 -15.22 5.01 -1.01
CA VAL A 175 -16.40 4.20 -0.64
C VAL A 175 -16.17 2.73 -0.97
N ALA A 176 -15.62 2.41 -2.14
CA ALA A 176 -15.25 1.04 -2.50
C ALA A 176 -14.15 0.48 -1.57
N GLY A 177 -13.22 1.33 -1.13
CA GLY A 177 -12.22 1.02 -0.13
C GLY A 177 -12.82 0.60 1.20
N TRP A 178 -13.75 1.39 1.75
CA TRP A 178 -14.43 1.04 2.99
C TRP A 178 -15.26 -0.25 2.86
N LYS A 179 -15.91 -0.49 1.73
CA LYS A 179 -16.61 -1.76 1.46
C LYS A 179 -15.63 -2.95 1.47
N GLN A 180 -14.47 -2.82 0.80
CA GLN A 180 -13.45 -3.86 0.82
C GLN A 180 -12.86 -4.05 2.23
N PHE A 181 -12.64 -2.96 2.97
CA PHE A 181 -12.17 -3.01 4.34
C PHE A 181 -13.15 -3.73 5.26
N GLN A 182 -14.44 -3.48 5.12
CA GLN A 182 -15.47 -4.19 5.86
C GLN A 182 -15.49 -5.68 5.52
N ALA A 183 -15.37 -6.05 4.24
CA ALA A 183 -15.26 -7.45 3.82
C ALA A 183 -14.02 -8.11 4.45
N ASP A 184 -12.86 -7.46 4.39
CA ASP A 184 -11.64 -7.97 5.01
C ASP A 184 -11.77 -8.07 6.54
N LEU A 185 -12.46 -7.12 7.18
CA LEU A 185 -12.69 -7.13 8.64
C LEU A 185 -13.53 -8.33 9.09
N LEU A 186 -14.48 -8.77 8.26
CA LEU A 186 -15.27 -9.98 8.55
C LEU A 186 -14.38 -11.23 8.58
N ASP A 187 -13.50 -11.36 7.58
CA ASP A 187 -12.58 -12.50 7.44
C ASP A 187 -11.34 -12.39 8.34
N PHE A 188 -11.03 -11.20 8.85
CA PHE A 188 -9.84 -10.94 9.65
C PHE A 188 -9.89 -11.69 10.98
N THR A 189 -8.85 -12.49 11.22
CA THR A 189 -8.60 -13.14 12.50
C THR A 189 -7.36 -12.51 13.12
N PRO A 190 -7.47 -11.84 14.29
CA PRO A 190 -6.33 -11.25 14.97
C PRO A 190 -5.24 -12.30 15.20
N ALA A 191 -4.07 -12.08 14.61
CA ALA A 191 -2.89 -12.87 14.91
C ALA A 191 -2.32 -12.41 16.25
N GLU A 192 -1.78 -13.35 17.04
CA GLU A 192 -1.10 -13.03 18.28
C GLU A 192 0.09 -12.10 18.00
N VAL A 193 0.09 -10.92 18.64
CA VAL A 193 1.17 -9.94 18.52
C VAL A 193 2.36 -10.48 19.27
N LEU A 194 3.22 -11.21 18.57
CA LEU A 194 4.49 -11.65 19.13
C LEU A 194 5.41 -10.43 19.32
N PRO A 195 6.15 -10.36 20.45
CA PRO A 195 7.12 -9.29 20.68
C PRO A 195 8.13 -9.19 19.53
N GLU A 196 8.74 -8.02 19.38
CA GLU A 196 9.77 -7.83 18.36
C GLU A 196 10.82 -8.94 18.45
N ALA A 197 11.13 -9.51 17.30
CA ALA A 197 12.02 -10.66 17.19
C ALA A 197 13.46 -10.26 17.55
N VAL A 198 13.78 -10.28 18.84
CA VAL A 198 15.14 -10.06 19.34
C VAL A 198 15.83 -11.40 19.36
N GLY A 199 16.73 -11.62 18.40
CA GLY A 199 17.46 -12.88 18.30
C GLY A 199 18.20 -13.22 19.59
N LYS A 200 18.31 -14.50 19.91
CA LYS A 200 19.07 -15.05 21.02
C LYS A 200 20.15 -15.96 20.48
N THR A 201 21.34 -15.90 21.09
CA THR A 201 22.38 -16.89 20.81
C THR A 201 22.11 -18.16 21.60
N PRO A 202 22.61 -19.33 21.15
CA PRO A 202 22.60 -20.54 21.96
C PRO A 202 23.32 -20.35 23.30
N GLU A 203 23.15 -21.32 24.20
CA GLU A 203 23.90 -21.37 25.46
C GLU A 203 25.41 -21.29 25.21
N SER A 204 26.10 -20.53 26.05
CA SER A 204 27.54 -20.33 25.91
C SER A 204 28.28 -21.63 26.21
N LEU A 205 29.20 -22.02 25.31
CA LEU A 205 30.07 -23.16 25.55
C LEU A 205 30.92 -22.94 26.80
N PRO A 206 31.20 -23.99 27.61
CA PRO A 206 32.05 -23.89 28.79
C PRO A 206 33.46 -23.43 28.41
N ALA A 207 34.21 -22.84 29.35
CA ALA A 207 35.59 -22.47 29.08
C ALA A 207 36.44 -23.72 28.80
N LEU A 208 37.11 -23.77 27.64
CA LEU A 208 38.06 -24.83 27.31
C LEU A 208 39.35 -24.64 28.13
N ARG A 209 39.68 -25.60 28.99
CA ARG A 209 40.89 -25.60 29.83
C ARG A 209 41.87 -26.65 29.32
N ILE A 210 43.08 -26.19 29.01
CA ILE A 210 44.18 -27.02 28.54
C ILE A 210 45.44 -26.59 29.31
N GLU A 211 46.04 -27.49 30.08
CA GLU A 211 47.32 -27.27 30.75
C GLU A 211 48.41 -28.13 30.09
N VAL A 212 49.51 -27.48 29.70
CA VAL A 212 50.61 -28.12 28.96
C VAL A 212 51.94 -27.83 29.64
N THR A 213 52.70 -28.87 29.99
CA THR A 213 54.12 -28.80 30.38
C THR A 213 54.84 -30.02 29.80
N GLY A 214 55.36 -29.90 28.57
CA GLY A 214 56.00 -31.03 27.84
C GLY A 214 55.04 -32.16 27.41
N MET A 215 53.86 -32.26 28.03
CA MET A 215 52.71 -33.09 27.71
C MET A 215 51.44 -32.45 28.32
N VAL A 216 50.24 -32.88 27.91
CA VAL A 216 48.97 -32.40 28.51
C VAL A 216 48.86 -32.93 29.94
N THR A 217 48.82 -32.04 30.93
CA THR A 217 48.76 -32.41 32.37
C THR A 217 47.33 -32.47 32.89
N ALA A 218 46.43 -31.65 32.36
CA ALA A 218 45.00 -31.67 32.68
C ALA A 218 44.18 -31.05 31.54
N SER A 219 43.00 -31.62 31.25
CA SER A 219 42.06 -31.06 30.29
C SER A 219 40.62 -31.46 30.59
N ASN A 220 39.66 -30.56 30.29
CA ASN A 220 38.21 -30.82 30.34
C ASN A 220 37.61 -31.17 28.97
N LEU A 221 38.43 -31.70 28.06
CA LEU A 221 38.11 -31.85 26.64
C LEU A 221 36.88 -32.74 26.37
N GLU A 222 36.75 -33.86 27.08
CA GLU A 222 35.61 -34.78 26.91
C GLU A 222 34.29 -34.13 27.32
N GLN A 223 34.28 -33.44 28.46
CA GLN A 223 33.09 -32.71 28.94
C GLN A 223 32.76 -31.55 28.01
N PHE A 224 33.77 -30.80 27.56
CA PHE A 224 33.62 -29.72 26.61
C PHE A 224 33.03 -30.22 25.28
N LYS A 225 33.53 -31.34 24.75
CA LYS A 225 33.01 -31.98 23.53
C LYS A 225 31.56 -32.40 23.68
N ALA A 226 31.23 -33.16 24.73
CA ALA A 226 29.88 -33.65 24.97
C ALA A 226 28.87 -32.49 25.07
N HIS A 227 29.21 -31.44 25.81
CA HIS A 227 28.35 -30.28 25.95
C HIS A 227 28.24 -29.48 24.63
N SER A 228 29.34 -29.30 23.89
CA SER A 228 29.31 -28.58 22.61
C SER A 228 28.40 -29.27 21.59
N LEU A 229 28.47 -30.60 21.49
CA LEU A 229 27.59 -31.37 20.62
C LEU A 229 26.12 -31.24 21.04
N ALA A 230 25.82 -31.31 22.35
CA ALA A 230 24.48 -31.12 22.86
C ALA A 230 23.91 -29.74 22.52
N VAL A 231 24.72 -28.67 22.64
CA VAL A 231 24.31 -27.31 22.26
C VAL A 231 24.05 -27.24 20.76
N PHE A 232 24.91 -27.82 19.91
CA PHE A 232 24.71 -27.84 18.46
C PHE A 232 23.47 -28.63 18.02
N ASP A 233 23.12 -29.69 18.74
CA ASP A 233 21.90 -30.46 18.48
C ASP A 233 20.63 -29.74 18.94
N SER A 234 20.73 -28.84 19.91
CA SER A 234 19.59 -28.01 20.36
C SER A 234 19.26 -26.83 19.43
N ILE A 235 20.10 -26.54 18.44
CA ILE A 235 19.87 -25.43 17.50
C ILE A 235 18.66 -25.72 16.62
N ASN A 236 17.65 -24.85 16.69
CA ASN A 236 16.45 -24.96 15.84
C ASN A 236 16.80 -24.79 14.35
N THR A 237 16.34 -25.73 13.53
CA THR A 237 16.48 -25.72 12.06
C THR A 237 15.15 -25.51 11.34
N GLU A 238 14.04 -25.47 12.06
CA GLU A 238 12.70 -25.22 11.55
C GLU A 238 12.36 -23.73 11.66
N LEU A 239 12.51 -23.00 10.54
CA LEU A 239 12.34 -21.54 10.48
C LEU A 239 10.94 -21.17 9.97
N GLU A 240 10.09 -20.66 10.88
CA GLU A 240 8.69 -20.33 10.57
C GLU A 240 8.31 -18.92 10.99
N THR A 241 8.80 -18.46 12.13
CA THR A 241 8.46 -17.18 12.74
C THR A 241 9.57 -16.15 12.58
N ASP A 242 9.25 -14.85 12.71
CA ASP A 242 10.25 -13.78 12.71
C ASP A 242 11.32 -14.02 13.80
N GLN A 243 10.93 -14.56 14.96
CA GLN A 243 11.86 -14.94 16.04
C GLN A 243 12.83 -16.04 15.61
N HIS A 244 12.36 -17.09 14.91
CA HIS A 244 13.26 -18.16 14.43
C HIS A 244 14.33 -17.60 13.49
N PHE A 245 13.99 -16.63 12.64
CA PHE A 245 14.95 -15.98 11.76
C PHE A 245 15.95 -15.11 12.53
N ALA A 246 15.47 -14.34 13.52
CA ALA A 246 16.34 -13.51 14.35
C ALA A 246 17.33 -14.35 15.17
N ASP A 247 16.86 -15.45 15.76
CA ASP A 247 17.68 -16.43 16.50
C ASP A 247 18.68 -17.11 15.57
N ALA A 248 18.24 -17.54 14.38
CA ALA A 248 19.09 -18.20 13.42
C ALA A 248 20.23 -17.30 12.92
N GLU A 249 19.96 -16.02 12.65
CA GLU A 249 20.99 -15.04 12.26
C GLU A 249 22.05 -14.84 13.36
N LYS A 250 21.62 -14.69 14.62
CA LYS A 250 22.56 -14.60 15.74
C LYS A 250 23.32 -15.90 15.97
N THR A 251 22.66 -17.05 15.79
CA THR A 251 23.27 -18.38 15.93
C THR A 251 24.33 -18.63 14.85
N VAL A 252 24.09 -18.22 13.60
CA VAL A 252 25.09 -18.28 12.52
C VAL A 252 26.34 -17.50 12.88
N LYS A 253 26.18 -16.28 13.42
CA LYS A 253 27.30 -15.47 13.90
C LYS A 253 28.03 -16.14 15.07
N TRP A 254 27.27 -16.61 16.07
CA TRP A 254 27.80 -17.29 17.24
C TRP A 254 28.60 -18.55 16.89
N CYS A 255 28.15 -19.37 15.94
CA CYS A 255 28.93 -20.52 15.47
C CYS A 255 30.26 -20.09 14.82
N GLY A 256 30.27 -18.96 14.11
CA GLY A 256 31.50 -18.37 13.57
C GLY A 256 32.48 -17.96 14.67
N ASP A 257 31.99 -17.29 15.71
CA ASP A 257 32.80 -16.90 16.87
C ASP A 257 33.36 -18.15 17.62
N VAL A 258 32.58 -19.24 17.68
CA VAL A 258 33.03 -20.55 18.23
C VAL A 258 34.13 -21.16 17.37
N GLU A 259 33.98 -21.18 16.03
CA GLU A 259 35.01 -21.65 15.10
C GLU A 259 36.33 -20.89 15.31
N GLU A 260 36.28 -19.56 15.44
CA GLU A 260 37.46 -18.71 15.67
C GLU A 260 38.14 -19.01 17.01
N ARG A 261 37.36 -19.17 18.09
CA ARG A 261 37.90 -19.52 19.42
C ARG A 261 38.56 -20.90 19.44
N LEU A 262 37.96 -21.89 18.78
CA LEU A 262 38.51 -23.24 18.67
C LEU A 262 39.82 -23.24 17.86
N ALA A 263 39.87 -22.48 16.76
CA ALA A 263 41.09 -22.30 15.97
C ALA A 263 42.22 -21.64 16.79
N ALA A 264 41.91 -20.60 17.57
CA ALA A 264 42.87 -19.95 18.46
C ALA A 264 43.39 -20.90 19.54
N ALA A 265 42.51 -21.70 20.15
CA ALA A 265 42.90 -22.71 21.15
C ALA A 265 43.84 -23.78 20.54
N LYS A 266 43.58 -24.21 19.30
CA LYS A 266 44.44 -25.13 18.56
C LYS A 266 45.83 -24.53 18.31
N GLN A 267 45.90 -23.27 17.86
CA GLN A 267 47.18 -22.57 17.64
C GLN A 267 47.98 -22.41 18.94
N HIS A 268 47.31 -22.06 20.04
CA HIS A 268 47.95 -21.97 21.35
C HIS A 268 48.56 -23.31 21.77
N ALA A 269 47.84 -24.42 21.62
CA ALA A 269 48.34 -25.75 21.94
C ALA A 269 49.51 -26.20 21.03
N LEU A 270 49.47 -25.87 19.74
CA LEU A 270 50.57 -26.12 18.79
C LEU A 270 51.88 -25.44 19.19
N SER A 271 51.81 -24.25 19.81
CA SER A 271 53.01 -23.51 20.24
C SER A 271 53.76 -24.18 21.40
N GLN A 272 53.14 -25.13 22.11
CA GLN A 272 53.64 -25.64 23.38
C GLN A 272 54.26 -27.06 23.32
N THR A 273 54.00 -27.91 22.30
CA THR A 273 54.60 -29.28 22.19
C THR A 273 54.32 -30.01 20.85
N GLU A 274 55.12 -31.04 20.53
CA GLU A 274 55.05 -31.85 19.28
C GLU A 274 54.10 -33.08 19.29
N SER A 275 53.55 -33.54 20.43
CA SER A 275 52.64 -34.71 20.43
C SER A 275 51.33 -34.48 21.21
N ILE A 276 50.31 -33.95 20.53
CA ILE A 276 48.96 -33.83 21.10
C ILE A 276 47.84 -34.15 20.08
N ASP A 277 47.90 -35.31 19.45
CA ASP A 277 46.96 -35.72 18.40
C ASP A 277 45.49 -35.79 18.86
N ALA A 278 45.23 -36.29 20.08
CA ALA A 278 43.86 -36.45 20.60
C ALA A 278 43.15 -35.10 20.84
N LEU A 279 43.90 -34.09 21.27
CA LEU A 279 43.38 -32.73 21.46
C LEU A 279 43.01 -32.12 20.11
N PHE A 280 43.89 -32.21 19.12
CA PHE A 280 43.66 -31.65 17.79
C PHE A 280 42.47 -32.31 17.10
N ARG A 281 42.36 -33.64 17.16
CA ARG A 281 41.20 -34.37 16.63
C ARG A 281 39.89 -33.89 17.26
N THR A 282 39.86 -33.73 18.58
CA THR A 282 38.63 -33.28 19.25
C THR A 282 38.26 -31.84 18.91
N ILE A 283 39.24 -30.93 18.87
CA ILE A 283 39.00 -29.54 18.45
C ILE A 283 38.51 -29.51 17.00
N ASP A 284 39.12 -30.30 16.11
CA ASP A 284 38.73 -30.38 14.70
C ASP A 284 37.32 -30.94 14.53
N GLU A 285 36.94 -31.95 15.30
CA GLU A 285 35.58 -32.51 15.31
C GLU A 285 34.53 -31.48 15.75
N ILE A 286 34.76 -30.76 16.85
CA ILE A 286 33.82 -29.73 17.34
C ILE A 286 33.74 -28.57 16.34
N SER A 287 34.88 -28.17 15.76
CA SER A 287 34.94 -27.11 14.76
C SER A 287 34.21 -27.51 13.47
N ALA A 288 34.34 -28.78 13.06
CA ALA A 288 33.63 -29.32 11.90
C ALA A 288 32.12 -29.34 12.13
N GLU A 289 31.65 -29.69 13.33
CA GLU A 289 30.23 -29.66 13.67
C GLU A 289 29.68 -28.23 13.70
N ALA A 290 30.38 -27.30 14.36
CA ALA A 290 30.02 -25.88 14.38
C ALA A 290 29.89 -25.30 12.96
N ARG A 291 30.86 -25.62 12.09
CA ARG A 291 30.86 -25.22 10.68
C ARG A 291 29.70 -25.83 9.90
N THR A 292 29.43 -27.12 10.12
CA THR A 292 28.33 -27.82 9.46
C THR A 292 26.99 -27.18 9.83
N LYS A 293 26.74 -26.96 11.12
CA LYS A 293 25.52 -26.29 11.61
C LYS A 293 25.42 -24.86 11.09
N ARG A 294 26.50 -24.07 11.12
CA ARG A 294 26.52 -22.70 10.60
C ARG A 294 26.14 -22.64 9.12
N LEU A 295 26.79 -23.45 8.28
CA LEU A 295 26.55 -23.47 6.84
C LEU A 295 25.14 -23.97 6.50
N MET A 296 24.64 -24.95 7.26
CA MET A 296 23.26 -25.44 7.11
C MET A 296 22.26 -24.34 7.47
N LEU A 297 22.41 -23.70 8.64
CA LEU A 297 21.50 -22.67 9.12
C LEU A 297 21.51 -21.42 8.23
N ASP A 298 22.68 -20.98 7.76
CA ASP A 298 22.80 -19.87 6.79
C ASP A 298 22.07 -20.19 5.46
N LYS A 299 22.20 -21.42 4.95
CA LYS A 299 21.45 -21.88 3.77
C LYS A 299 19.95 -21.93 4.04
N LEU A 300 19.52 -22.44 5.19
CA LEU A 300 18.11 -22.53 5.57
C LEU A 300 17.47 -21.13 5.69
N VAL A 301 18.14 -20.19 6.36
CA VAL A 301 17.68 -18.80 6.47
C VAL A 301 17.49 -18.18 5.09
N LYS A 302 18.48 -18.32 4.20
CA LYS A 302 18.42 -17.77 2.84
C LYS A 302 17.30 -18.41 2.02
N ALA A 303 17.21 -19.74 2.00
CA ALA A 303 16.20 -20.47 1.23
C ALA A 303 14.79 -20.16 1.74
N ARG A 304 14.58 -20.16 3.06
CA ARG A 304 13.26 -19.95 3.66
C ARG A 304 12.78 -18.50 3.50
N LYS A 305 13.66 -17.50 3.56
CA LYS A 305 13.29 -16.11 3.27
C LYS A 305 12.80 -15.92 1.84
N VAL A 306 13.39 -16.62 0.86
CA VAL A 306 12.94 -16.61 -0.53
C VAL A 306 11.58 -17.29 -0.65
N SER A 307 11.44 -18.52 -0.13
CA SER A 307 10.19 -19.28 -0.13
C SER A 307 9.03 -18.50 0.51
N ILE A 308 9.22 -17.88 1.68
CA ILE A 308 8.15 -17.11 2.34
C ILE A 308 7.71 -15.92 1.47
N ARG A 309 8.63 -15.24 0.77
CA ARG A 309 8.25 -14.15 -0.14
C ARG A 309 7.43 -14.67 -1.32
N GLU A 310 7.88 -15.76 -1.93
CA GLU A 310 7.16 -16.40 -3.04
C GLU A 310 5.76 -16.85 -2.60
N ASP A 311 5.65 -17.49 -1.43
CA ASP A 311 4.39 -17.95 -0.86
C ASP A 311 3.41 -16.79 -0.61
N ILE A 312 3.89 -15.66 -0.05
CA ILE A 312 3.06 -14.47 0.19
C ILE A 312 2.57 -13.88 -1.15
N VAL A 313 3.46 -13.72 -2.13
CA VAL A 313 3.11 -13.18 -3.46
C VAL A 313 2.11 -14.09 -4.17
N MET A 314 2.36 -15.40 -4.18
CA MET A 314 1.47 -16.38 -4.82
C MET A 314 0.10 -16.45 -4.14
N SER A 315 0.07 -16.40 -2.80
CA SER A 315 -1.18 -16.41 -2.04
C SER A 315 -2.02 -15.17 -2.32
N ALA A 316 -1.40 -13.98 -2.34
CA ALA A 316 -2.09 -12.73 -2.68
C ALA A 316 -2.60 -12.74 -4.12
N ALA A 317 -1.79 -13.19 -5.09
CA ALA A 317 -2.20 -13.31 -6.49
C ALA A 317 -3.38 -14.29 -6.67
N LYS A 318 -3.35 -15.44 -5.98
CA LYS A 318 -4.45 -16.41 -5.99
C LYS A 318 -5.74 -15.84 -5.38
N ALA A 319 -5.61 -15.08 -4.29
CA ALA A 319 -6.75 -14.42 -3.67
C ALA A 319 -7.38 -13.36 -4.60
N LEU A 320 -6.57 -12.59 -5.32
CA LEU A 320 -7.07 -11.65 -6.34
C LEU A 320 -7.77 -12.39 -7.49
N GLN A 321 -7.19 -13.48 -8.00
CA GLN A 321 -7.82 -14.27 -9.06
C GLN A 321 -9.17 -14.82 -8.62
N THR A 322 -9.25 -15.34 -7.39
CA THR A 322 -10.51 -15.83 -6.81
C THR A 322 -11.59 -14.74 -6.79
N HIS A 323 -11.21 -13.51 -6.40
CA HIS A 323 -12.11 -12.35 -6.42
C HIS A 323 -12.57 -12.00 -7.84
N ILE A 324 -11.66 -12.00 -8.82
CA ILE A 324 -11.99 -11.76 -10.23
C ILE A 324 -12.93 -12.84 -10.78
N ASP A 325 -12.73 -14.10 -10.40
CA ASP A 325 -13.60 -15.21 -10.81
C ASP A 325 -15.01 -15.09 -10.23
N GLN A 326 -15.13 -14.63 -8.98
CA GLN A 326 -16.43 -14.31 -8.37
C GLN A 326 -17.14 -13.19 -9.13
N ILE A 327 -16.42 -12.13 -9.50
CA ILE A 327 -16.98 -11.05 -10.33
C ILE A 327 -17.41 -11.61 -11.69
N ASN A 328 -16.55 -12.36 -12.39
CA ASN A 328 -16.87 -12.97 -13.69
C ASN A 328 -18.12 -13.87 -13.63
N THR A 329 -18.28 -14.61 -12.54
CA THR A 329 -19.49 -15.42 -12.29
C THR A 329 -20.73 -14.53 -12.21
N SER A 330 -20.64 -13.39 -11.50
CA SER A 330 -21.75 -12.42 -11.41
C SER A 330 -22.12 -11.77 -12.75
N LEU A 331 -21.22 -11.76 -13.74
CA LEU A 331 -21.47 -11.23 -15.09
C LEU A 331 -22.27 -12.20 -15.98
N GLY A 332 -22.59 -13.41 -15.50
CA GLY A 332 -23.50 -14.34 -16.18
C GLY A 332 -23.02 -14.81 -17.55
N GLY A 333 -21.71 -14.85 -17.77
CA GLY A 333 -21.13 -15.32 -19.03
C GLY A 333 -21.09 -14.28 -20.17
N LYS A 334 -21.87 -13.19 -20.06
CA LYS A 334 -22.04 -12.16 -21.12
C LYS A 334 -20.82 -11.28 -21.33
N ALA A 335 -20.04 -11.08 -20.28
CA ALA A 335 -18.80 -10.33 -20.31
C ALA A 335 -17.75 -10.98 -19.41
N ARG A 336 -16.51 -10.54 -19.55
CA ARG A 336 -15.38 -10.90 -18.69
C ARG A 336 -14.64 -9.65 -18.23
N MET A 337 -14.11 -9.75 -17.02
CA MET A 337 -13.24 -8.76 -16.43
C MET A 337 -11.98 -8.56 -17.30
N PRO A 338 -11.54 -7.31 -17.53
CA PRO A 338 -10.21 -7.05 -18.07
C PRO A 338 -9.13 -7.41 -17.03
N ALA A 339 -7.87 -7.45 -17.48
CA ALA A 339 -6.75 -7.64 -16.58
C ALA A 339 -6.67 -6.50 -15.56
N VAL A 340 -6.60 -6.84 -14.27
CA VAL A 340 -6.41 -5.89 -13.18
C VAL A 340 -4.93 -5.93 -12.80
N PRO A 341 -4.15 -4.86 -13.05
CA PRO A 341 -2.74 -4.85 -12.70
C PRO A 341 -2.59 -4.89 -11.17
N ALA A 342 -1.69 -5.75 -10.68
CA ALA A 342 -1.27 -5.82 -9.29
C ALA A 342 0.21 -6.20 -9.22
N ASP A 343 1.00 -5.46 -8.44
CA ASP A 343 2.44 -5.70 -8.28
C ASP A 343 2.79 -6.07 -6.84
N PHE A 344 2.45 -7.31 -6.48
CA PHE A 344 2.76 -7.84 -5.15
C PHE A 344 4.26 -7.91 -4.88
N ALA A 345 5.08 -8.24 -5.89
CA ALA A 345 6.53 -8.34 -5.76
C ALA A 345 7.17 -6.95 -5.48
N GLY A 346 6.69 -5.93 -6.17
CA GLY A 346 7.05 -4.54 -5.93
C GLY A 346 6.59 -4.06 -4.55
N ALA A 347 5.36 -4.38 -4.14
CA ALA A 347 4.81 -3.98 -2.84
C ALA A 347 5.62 -4.48 -1.65
N ILE A 348 6.09 -5.74 -1.72
CA ILE A 348 6.88 -6.35 -0.64
C ILE A 348 8.37 -5.99 -0.68
N LYS A 349 8.82 -5.25 -1.71
CA LYS A 349 10.23 -4.92 -1.91
C LYS A 349 10.77 -4.09 -0.73
N GLY A 350 11.94 -4.49 -0.23
CA GLY A 350 12.61 -3.80 0.88
C GLY A 350 12.07 -4.12 2.28
N LYS A 351 10.95 -4.85 2.39
CA LYS A 351 10.42 -5.33 3.67
C LYS A 351 11.26 -6.50 4.21
N LYS A 352 11.45 -6.51 5.54
CA LYS A 352 12.42 -7.38 6.21
C LYS A 352 11.78 -8.46 7.08
N SER A 353 10.71 -8.14 7.79
CA SER A 353 9.97 -9.11 8.61
C SER A 353 8.81 -9.73 7.83
N ILE A 354 8.40 -10.93 8.22
CA ILE A 354 7.23 -11.64 7.68
C ILE A 354 5.97 -10.79 7.86
N SER A 355 5.79 -10.18 9.05
CA SER A 355 4.67 -9.28 9.32
C SER A 355 4.59 -8.11 8.35
N SER A 356 5.73 -7.46 8.06
CA SER A 356 5.80 -6.33 7.12
C SER A 356 5.63 -6.74 5.65
N LEU A 357 6.03 -7.97 5.30
CA LEU A 357 5.79 -8.54 3.97
C LEU A 357 4.29 -8.81 3.74
N ARG A 358 3.63 -9.41 4.73
CA ARG A 358 2.19 -9.72 4.68
C ARG A 358 1.36 -8.43 4.59
N ASP A 359 1.59 -7.48 5.49
CA ASP A 359 0.84 -6.20 5.48
C ASP A 359 0.96 -5.45 4.14
N ALA A 360 2.15 -5.44 3.53
CA ALA A 360 2.36 -4.80 2.23
C ALA A 360 1.63 -5.55 1.10
N ALA A 361 1.67 -6.89 1.10
CA ALA A 361 0.96 -7.71 0.13
C ALA A 361 -0.57 -7.59 0.28
N ASP A 362 -1.08 -7.58 1.51
CA ASP A 362 -2.50 -7.45 1.83
C ASP A 362 -3.04 -6.07 1.46
N SER A 363 -2.24 -5.01 1.65
CA SER A 363 -2.59 -3.66 1.22
C SER A 363 -2.69 -3.54 -0.31
N GLU A 364 -1.73 -4.14 -1.04
CA GLU A 364 -1.80 -4.20 -2.52
C GLU A 364 -2.97 -5.08 -3.00
N LEU A 365 -3.26 -6.17 -2.30
CA LEU A 365 -4.42 -7.02 -2.59
C LEU A 365 -5.72 -6.24 -2.42
N ALA A 366 -5.86 -5.48 -1.33
CA ALA A 366 -7.03 -4.63 -1.09
C ALA A 366 -7.18 -3.59 -2.21
N ARG A 367 -6.11 -2.88 -2.59
CA ARG A 367 -6.11 -1.93 -3.72
C ARG A 367 -6.56 -2.60 -5.02
N ALA A 368 -6.03 -3.78 -5.34
CA ALA A 368 -6.39 -4.51 -6.54
C ALA A 368 -7.86 -4.99 -6.53
N LYS A 369 -8.35 -5.48 -5.38
CA LYS A 369 -9.77 -5.86 -5.22
C LYS A 369 -10.72 -4.67 -5.34
N ILE A 370 -10.34 -3.49 -4.82
CA ILE A 370 -11.11 -2.25 -4.98
C ILE A 370 -11.24 -1.91 -6.46
N ALA A 371 -10.12 -1.86 -7.19
CA ALA A 371 -10.12 -1.58 -8.61
C ALA A 371 -10.93 -2.62 -9.42
N ALA A 372 -10.75 -3.91 -9.13
CA ALA A 372 -11.51 -4.99 -9.76
C ALA A 372 -13.02 -4.83 -9.52
N SER A 373 -13.43 -4.51 -8.29
CA SER A 373 -14.84 -4.36 -7.93
C SER A 373 -15.48 -3.17 -8.64
N GLN A 374 -14.78 -2.03 -8.72
CA GLN A 374 -15.27 -0.85 -9.44
C GLN A 374 -15.46 -1.12 -10.95
N ILE A 375 -14.50 -1.81 -11.57
CA ILE A 375 -14.61 -2.23 -12.97
C ILE A 375 -15.81 -3.19 -13.13
N GLY A 376 -15.95 -4.16 -12.23
CA GLY A 376 -17.08 -5.10 -12.22
C GLY A 376 -18.44 -4.41 -12.06
N ASP A 377 -18.53 -3.43 -11.16
CA ASP A 377 -19.73 -2.61 -10.95
C ASP A 377 -20.10 -1.82 -12.21
N SER A 378 -19.10 -1.23 -12.88
CA SER A 378 -19.27 -0.49 -14.13
C SER A 378 -19.77 -1.39 -15.26
N ILE A 379 -19.20 -2.60 -15.39
CA ILE A 379 -19.64 -3.59 -16.36
C ILE A 379 -21.08 -4.04 -16.06
N ARG A 380 -21.43 -4.28 -14.79
CA ARG A 380 -22.79 -4.65 -14.38
C ARG A 380 -23.80 -3.56 -14.73
N ALA A 381 -23.47 -2.29 -14.48
CA ALA A 381 -24.32 -1.16 -14.86
C ALA A 381 -24.51 -1.10 -16.39
N ASN A 382 -23.43 -1.24 -17.16
CA ASN A 382 -23.47 -1.26 -18.62
C ASN A 382 -24.30 -2.42 -19.19
N LEU A 383 -24.19 -3.62 -18.61
CA LEU A 383 -25.01 -4.77 -18.97
C LEU A 383 -26.50 -4.53 -18.66
N ALA A 384 -26.80 -3.88 -17.54
CA ALA A 384 -28.18 -3.52 -17.20
C ALA A 384 -28.77 -2.53 -18.22
N SER A 385 -28.02 -1.48 -18.59
CA SER A 385 -28.46 -0.52 -19.62
C SER A 385 -28.70 -1.19 -20.98
N LEU A 386 -27.87 -2.16 -21.39
CA LEU A 386 -28.09 -2.93 -22.62
C LEU A 386 -29.37 -3.77 -22.55
N VAL A 387 -29.63 -4.43 -21.42
CA VAL A 387 -30.86 -5.22 -21.24
C VAL A 387 -32.09 -4.32 -21.28
N GLU A 388 -32.04 -3.15 -20.65
CA GLU A 388 -33.16 -2.21 -20.60
C GLU A 388 -33.45 -1.55 -21.96
N LEU A 389 -32.41 -1.07 -22.65
CA LEU A 389 -32.57 -0.23 -23.85
C LEU A 389 -32.60 -1.03 -25.16
N ALA A 390 -32.07 -2.25 -25.18
CA ALA A 390 -31.87 -3.03 -26.41
C ALA A 390 -32.45 -4.46 -26.33
N ALA A 391 -33.46 -4.71 -25.48
CA ALA A 391 -34.06 -6.02 -25.29
C ALA A 391 -34.47 -6.72 -26.62
N ASP A 392 -35.09 -5.99 -27.54
CA ASP A 392 -35.52 -6.50 -28.86
C ASP A 392 -34.42 -6.42 -29.94
N TYR A 393 -33.29 -5.79 -29.62
CA TYR A 393 -32.22 -5.47 -30.55
C TYR A 393 -30.87 -6.10 -30.15
N VAL A 394 -30.87 -7.13 -29.30
CA VAL A 394 -29.64 -7.79 -28.78
C VAL A 394 -28.70 -8.24 -29.91
N PHE A 395 -29.25 -8.64 -31.06
CA PHE A 395 -28.49 -9.05 -32.24
C PHE A 395 -27.58 -7.95 -32.84
N LEU A 396 -27.82 -6.67 -32.52
CA LEU A 396 -27.00 -5.53 -32.93
C LEU A 396 -25.72 -5.36 -32.10
N PHE A 397 -25.57 -6.15 -31.03
CA PHE A 397 -24.51 -5.97 -30.03
C PHE A 397 -23.68 -7.26 -29.86
N ASN A 398 -23.23 -7.87 -30.95
CA ASN A 398 -22.34 -9.05 -30.86
C ASN A 398 -20.96 -8.72 -30.23
N ASP A 399 -20.62 -7.43 -30.19
CA ASP A 399 -19.42 -6.86 -29.60
C ASP A 399 -19.58 -6.43 -28.12
N ILE A 400 -20.60 -6.96 -27.40
CA ILE A 400 -20.90 -6.65 -25.98
C ILE A 400 -19.64 -6.55 -25.11
N GLN A 401 -18.69 -7.48 -25.24
CA GLN A 401 -17.46 -7.50 -24.44
C GLN A 401 -16.66 -6.19 -24.53
N GLN A 402 -16.61 -5.55 -25.69
CA GLN A 402 -15.89 -4.28 -25.89
C GLN A 402 -16.73 -3.09 -25.43
N LEU A 403 -18.04 -3.18 -25.61
CA LEU A 403 -18.98 -2.12 -25.31
C LEU A 403 -19.15 -1.88 -23.81
N VAL A 404 -19.20 -2.95 -23.02
CA VAL A 404 -19.40 -2.87 -21.55
C VAL A 404 -18.20 -2.31 -20.79
N LEU A 405 -17.07 -2.07 -21.47
CA LEU A 405 -15.88 -1.42 -20.88
C LEU A 405 -15.87 0.10 -21.10
N LYS A 406 -16.85 0.65 -21.83
CA LYS A 406 -16.98 2.09 -22.06
C LYS A 406 -17.61 2.80 -20.85
N ALA A 407 -17.48 4.12 -20.80
CA ALA A 407 -18.32 4.93 -19.93
C ALA A 407 -19.80 4.67 -20.25
N ASN A 408 -20.64 4.61 -19.21
CA ASN A 408 -22.04 4.24 -19.39
C ASN A 408 -22.79 5.21 -20.32
N ASP A 409 -22.52 6.51 -20.21
CA ASP A 409 -23.14 7.53 -21.06
C ASP A 409 -22.83 7.33 -22.55
N ASP A 410 -21.56 7.03 -22.87
CA ASP A 410 -21.13 6.73 -24.23
C ASP A 410 -21.80 5.45 -24.77
N LEU A 411 -21.94 4.44 -23.92
CA LEU A 411 -22.61 3.19 -24.27
C LEU A 411 -24.10 3.44 -24.55
N VAL A 412 -24.79 4.17 -23.68
CA VAL A 412 -26.21 4.51 -23.84
C VAL A 412 -26.43 5.30 -25.12
N ALA A 413 -25.56 6.27 -25.43
CA ALA A 413 -25.63 7.02 -26.67
C ALA A 413 -25.44 6.10 -27.89
N LEU A 414 -24.45 5.21 -27.86
CA LEU A 414 -24.19 4.25 -28.94
C LEU A 414 -25.36 3.28 -29.16
N ILE A 415 -25.97 2.78 -28.08
CA ILE A 415 -27.15 1.90 -28.16
C ILE A 415 -28.27 2.59 -28.93
N LYS A 416 -28.60 3.83 -28.55
CA LYS A 416 -29.65 4.62 -29.21
C LYS A 416 -29.35 4.84 -30.69
N VAL A 417 -28.10 5.16 -31.03
CA VAL A 417 -27.68 5.35 -32.43
C VAL A 417 -27.87 4.06 -33.23
N ARG A 418 -27.32 2.93 -32.77
CA ARG A 418 -27.42 1.65 -33.49
C ARG A 418 -28.87 1.20 -33.70
N ILE A 419 -29.73 1.37 -32.68
CA ILE A 419 -31.15 1.05 -32.79
C ILE A 419 -31.83 1.96 -33.82
N SER A 420 -31.58 3.26 -33.78
CA SER A 420 -32.17 4.22 -34.71
C SER A 420 -31.75 3.97 -36.17
N GLU A 421 -30.47 3.62 -36.39
CA GLU A 421 -29.96 3.27 -37.72
C GLU A 421 -30.58 1.99 -38.25
N ASN A 422 -30.74 0.97 -37.40
CA ASN A 422 -31.40 -0.28 -37.78
C ASN A 422 -32.88 -0.05 -38.11
N GLN A 423 -33.61 0.71 -37.28
CA GLN A 423 -35.02 1.05 -37.53
C GLN A 423 -35.19 1.81 -38.85
N LYS A 424 -34.30 2.75 -39.14
CA LYS A 424 -34.30 3.48 -40.41
C LYS A 424 -34.02 2.55 -41.60
N ALA A 425 -33.03 1.67 -41.48
CA ALA A 425 -32.69 0.72 -42.55
C ALA A 425 -33.82 -0.28 -42.85
N GLU A 426 -34.54 -0.74 -41.83
CA GLU A 426 -35.71 -1.60 -42.01
C GLU A 426 -36.88 -0.84 -42.65
N ALA A 427 -37.14 0.41 -42.25
CA ALA A 427 -38.14 1.25 -42.90
C ALA A 427 -37.82 1.50 -44.39
N ASP A 428 -36.56 1.80 -44.72
CA ASP A 428 -36.11 2.00 -46.10
C ASP A 428 -36.27 0.72 -46.94
N LYS A 429 -36.04 -0.47 -46.36
CA LYS A 429 -36.28 -1.77 -47.03
C LYS A 429 -37.76 -2.02 -47.27
N GLU A 430 -38.61 -1.74 -46.29
CA GLU A 430 -40.06 -1.88 -46.44
C GLU A 430 -40.60 -0.94 -47.52
N ASP A 431 -40.15 0.32 -47.54
CA ASP A 431 -40.57 1.29 -48.55
C ASP A 431 -40.06 0.91 -49.95
N ALA A 432 -38.82 0.45 -50.08
CA ALA A 432 -38.30 -0.07 -51.33
C ALA A 432 -39.08 -1.31 -51.81
N GLN A 433 -39.50 -2.19 -50.89
CA GLN A 433 -40.32 -3.36 -51.21
C GLN A 433 -41.74 -2.94 -51.64
N ARG A 434 -42.35 -1.97 -50.97
CA ARG A 434 -43.66 -1.41 -51.36
C ARG A 434 -43.60 -0.75 -52.73
N GLU A 435 -42.53 0.00 -53.02
CA GLU A 435 -42.34 0.63 -54.32
C GLU A 435 -42.11 -0.41 -55.43
N ARG A 436 -41.37 -1.48 -55.14
CA ARG A 436 -41.18 -2.60 -56.06
C ARG A 436 -42.50 -3.29 -56.39
N ILE A 437 -43.32 -3.61 -55.39
CA ILE A 437 -44.66 -4.19 -55.59
C ILE A 437 -45.55 -3.25 -56.43
N ARG A 438 -45.49 -1.94 -56.17
CA ARG A 438 -46.24 -0.94 -56.94
C ARG A 438 -45.80 -0.89 -58.40
N LYS A 439 -44.48 -0.98 -58.66
CA LYS A 439 -43.91 -1.02 -60.01
C LYS A 439 -44.26 -2.32 -60.73
N GLU A 440 -44.20 -3.46 -60.05
CA GLU A 440 -44.59 -4.77 -60.60
C GLU A 440 -46.09 -4.82 -60.95
N GLU A 441 -46.97 -4.22 -60.13
CA GLU A 441 -48.40 -4.14 -60.44
C GLU A 441 -48.69 -3.18 -61.62
N LEU A 442 -48.01 -2.03 -61.68
CA LEU A 442 -48.11 -1.11 -62.81
C LEU A 442 -47.56 -1.73 -64.11
N GLN A 443 -46.50 -2.54 -64.02
CA GLN A 443 -45.97 -3.31 -65.15
C GLN A 443 -46.95 -4.39 -65.59
N ARG A 444 -47.58 -5.13 -64.67
CA ARG A 444 -48.62 -6.11 -65.01
C ARG A 444 -49.80 -5.47 -65.77
N ILE A 445 -50.25 -4.29 -65.33
CA ILE A 445 -51.29 -3.52 -66.02
C ILE A 445 -50.81 -3.00 -67.39
N ALA A 446 -49.53 -2.64 -67.53
CA ALA A 446 -48.95 -2.17 -68.79
C ALA A 446 -48.71 -3.32 -69.79
N ASP A 447 -48.29 -4.50 -69.31
CA ASP A 447 -48.07 -5.72 -70.09
C ASP A 447 -49.39 -6.34 -70.58
N GLU A 448 -50.48 -6.19 -69.82
CA GLU A 448 -51.84 -6.47 -70.30
C GLU A 448 -52.32 -5.48 -71.37
N ALA A 449 -51.64 -4.34 -71.55
CA ALA A 449 -52.14 -3.21 -72.33
C ALA A 449 -51.33 -2.83 -73.58
N LYS A 450 -50.26 -3.54 -74.02
CA LYS A 450 -49.68 -3.26 -75.36
C LYS A 450 -48.77 -4.33 -75.99
N PRO A 451 -48.75 -4.42 -77.35
CA PRO A 451 -48.02 -5.41 -78.14
C PRO A 451 -46.54 -5.04 -78.40
N VAL A 452 -45.80 -6.09 -78.78
CA VAL A 452 -44.35 -6.18 -79.10
C VAL A 452 -43.87 -5.20 -80.17
N ILE A 453 -42.82 -4.40 -79.89
CA ILE A 453 -41.80 -3.95 -80.87
C ILE A 453 -40.44 -3.75 -80.16
N GLU A 454 -39.38 -4.30 -80.77
CA GLU A 454 -37.96 -4.35 -80.38
C GLU A 454 -37.09 -3.24 -81.07
N PRO A 455 -35.77 -3.09 -80.77
CA PRO A 455 -35.08 -1.81 -80.53
C PRO A 455 -33.94 -1.48 -81.52
N VAL A 456 -33.33 -0.27 -81.42
CA VAL A 456 -31.93 0.01 -81.88
C VAL A 456 -31.34 1.32 -81.27
N PRO A 457 -30.01 1.57 -81.29
CA PRO A 457 -29.23 2.17 -80.18
C PRO A 457 -28.43 3.45 -80.58
N ALA A 458 -27.62 4.03 -79.66
CA ALA A 458 -26.23 4.55 -79.87
C ALA A 458 -25.79 5.74 -78.97
N GLN A 459 -24.67 5.48 -78.27
CA GLN A 459 -23.48 6.27 -77.80
C GLN A 459 -23.07 7.60 -78.54
N PRO A 460 -21.93 8.32 -78.21
CA PRO A 460 -21.25 8.71 -76.93
C PRO A 460 -20.52 10.12 -76.90
N ALA A 461 -19.94 10.49 -75.73
CA ALA A 461 -18.71 11.32 -75.44
C ALA A 461 -18.71 12.87 -75.69
N PRO A 462 -17.70 13.72 -75.28
CA PRO A 462 -16.46 13.56 -74.44
C PRO A 462 -16.10 14.71 -73.41
N THR A 463 -14.96 14.52 -72.73
CA THR A 463 -14.00 15.29 -71.85
C THR A 463 -13.50 16.69 -72.34
N PRO A 464 -12.72 17.58 -71.60
CA PRO A 464 -11.49 17.29 -70.81
C PRO A 464 -11.00 18.22 -69.64
N SER A 465 -9.90 17.77 -68.98
CA SER A 465 -8.98 18.39 -67.99
C SER A 465 -7.95 19.36 -68.65
N PRO A 466 -6.77 19.78 -68.06
CA PRO A 466 -6.18 19.73 -66.69
C PRO A 466 -5.47 21.06 -66.25
N VAL A 467 -4.70 21.11 -65.13
CA VAL A 467 -3.31 21.68 -64.99
C VAL A 467 -2.73 21.43 -63.56
N ARG A 468 -1.40 21.15 -63.52
CA ARG A 468 -0.45 20.86 -62.42
C ARG A 468 -0.03 22.07 -61.54
N SER A 469 0.43 21.82 -60.29
CA SER A 469 1.86 21.98 -59.85
C SER A 469 2.05 21.80 -58.32
N ALA A 470 3.25 21.30 -57.94
CA ALA A 470 3.83 21.17 -56.60
C ALA A 470 5.12 22.04 -56.55
N PRO A 471 6.03 22.05 -55.53
CA PRO A 471 6.11 21.32 -54.23
C PRO A 471 6.65 22.14 -53.01
N ALA A 472 6.80 21.52 -51.81
CA ALA A 472 8.04 21.45 -50.98
C ALA A 472 7.87 21.34 -49.42
N VAL A 473 8.33 20.19 -48.89
CA VAL A 473 9.21 19.87 -47.71
C VAL A 473 9.20 20.70 -46.39
N ALA A 474 8.95 20.04 -45.24
CA ALA A 474 9.95 19.77 -44.16
C ALA A 474 9.31 19.16 -42.88
N ALA A 475 9.92 18.08 -42.37
CA ALA A 475 9.54 17.37 -41.15
C ALA A 475 10.60 17.59 -40.05
N MET A 476 10.18 17.82 -38.80
CA MET A 476 11.05 17.95 -37.62
C MET A 476 11.18 16.64 -36.84
N ALA A 477 12.38 16.44 -36.29
CA ALA A 477 12.89 15.22 -35.68
C ALA A 477 12.54 15.06 -34.18
N LYS A 478 12.62 13.79 -33.71
CA LYS A 478 12.48 13.33 -32.33
C LYS A 478 13.76 13.55 -31.50
N PRO A 479 13.68 13.74 -30.17
CA PRO A 479 14.81 13.55 -29.27
C PRO A 479 14.87 12.12 -28.69
N VAL A 480 16.11 11.65 -28.51
CA VAL A 480 16.51 10.35 -27.94
C VAL A 480 16.72 10.52 -26.43
N ALA A 481 16.17 9.61 -25.63
CA ALA A 481 16.39 9.52 -24.19
C ALA A 481 17.62 8.64 -23.89
N THR A 482 18.52 9.14 -23.05
CA THR A 482 19.70 8.44 -22.53
C THR A 482 19.38 7.76 -21.20
N ILE A 483 19.73 6.47 -21.10
CA ILE A 483 19.58 5.63 -19.91
C ILE A 483 20.90 5.68 -19.11
N ALA A 484 20.83 6.10 -17.85
CA ALA A 484 21.95 6.05 -16.90
C ALA A 484 21.87 4.81 -16.00
N LYS A 485 23.02 4.20 -15.70
CA LYS A 485 23.17 2.99 -14.86
C LYS A 485 23.12 3.32 -13.35
N PRO A 486 22.66 2.40 -12.48
CA PRO A 486 22.51 2.67 -11.05
C PRO A 486 23.85 2.55 -10.29
N VAL A 487 24.14 3.55 -9.45
CA VAL A 487 25.26 3.57 -8.49
C VAL A 487 24.70 3.35 -7.08
N THR A 488 25.43 2.61 -6.23
CA THR A 488 25.05 2.37 -4.81
C THR A 488 25.82 3.31 -3.90
N TYR A 489 25.13 3.92 -2.92
CA TYR A 489 25.70 4.86 -1.95
C TYR A 489 25.69 4.29 -0.52
N ARG A 490 26.61 4.76 0.32
CA ARG A 490 26.69 4.49 1.77
C ARG A 490 26.59 5.81 2.52
N ALA A 491 25.78 5.87 3.58
CA ALA A 491 25.64 7.06 4.41
C ALA A 491 26.74 7.15 5.48
N GLU A 492 27.27 8.35 5.66
CA GLU A 492 28.20 8.74 6.73
C GLU A 492 27.61 9.98 7.41
N VAL A 493 27.50 9.97 8.74
CA VAL A 493 26.90 11.06 9.52
C VAL A 493 28.02 11.98 10.01
N THR A 494 28.06 13.20 9.48
CA THR A 494 29.08 14.20 9.84
C THR A 494 28.62 15.19 10.89
N ASP A 495 27.30 15.29 11.10
CA ASP A 495 26.66 16.20 12.06
C ASP A 495 25.43 15.50 12.67
N LEU A 496 25.50 15.23 13.98
CA LEU A 496 24.48 14.50 14.71
C LEU A 496 23.29 15.39 15.09
N GLU A 497 23.51 16.68 15.34
CA GLU A 497 22.47 17.63 15.75
C GLU A 497 21.52 17.90 14.58
N ALA A 498 22.07 18.14 13.39
CA ALA A 498 21.29 18.27 12.17
C ALA A 498 20.48 16.99 11.84
N LEU A 499 21.03 15.81 12.10
CA LEU A 499 20.33 14.53 11.92
C LEU A 499 19.17 14.36 12.92
N VAL A 500 19.36 14.79 14.17
CA VAL A 500 18.28 14.80 15.19
C VAL A 500 17.16 15.74 14.79
N HIS A 501 17.48 16.93 14.28
CA HIS A 501 16.49 17.85 13.72
C HIS A 501 15.79 17.26 12.48
N ALA A 502 16.50 16.54 11.62
CA ALA A 502 15.92 15.88 10.45
C ALA A 502 14.93 14.77 10.86
N VAL A 503 15.23 14.00 11.90
CA VAL A 503 14.30 12.97 12.42
C VAL A 503 13.12 13.60 13.16
N ALA A 504 13.35 14.64 13.97
CA ALA A 504 12.28 15.41 14.60
C ALA A 504 11.35 16.08 13.58
N GLY A 505 11.92 16.49 12.44
CA GLY A 505 11.21 17.00 11.26
C GLY A 505 10.72 15.91 10.30
N GLY A 506 10.74 14.62 10.67
CA GLY A 506 10.18 13.54 9.86
C GLY A 506 10.89 13.24 8.53
N LEU A 507 12.04 13.87 8.26
CA LEU A 507 12.87 13.66 7.07
C LEU A 507 13.65 12.33 7.13
N ALA A 508 13.73 11.72 8.31
CA ALA A 508 14.23 10.38 8.53
C ALA A 508 13.40 9.67 9.62
N PRO A 509 13.20 8.34 9.56
CA PRO A 509 12.39 7.63 10.54
C PRO A 509 13.00 7.70 11.94
N LEU A 510 12.18 7.63 12.99
CA LEU A 510 12.66 7.64 14.38
C LEU A 510 13.73 6.56 14.65
N SER A 511 13.67 5.45 13.90
CA SER A 511 14.63 4.34 13.95
C SER A 511 16.07 4.73 13.60
N VAL A 512 16.32 5.91 13.02
CA VAL A 512 17.69 6.40 12.76
C VAL A 512 18.33 7.00 14.02
N LEU A 513 17.52 7.48 14.99
CA LEU A 513 17.96 7.87 16.33
C LEU A 513 17.84 6.67 17.27
N THR A 514 18.83 5.78 17.23
CA THR A 514 18.87 4.65 18.15
C THR A 514 19.33 5.10 19.53
N VAL A 515 18.42 5.08 20.52
CA VAL A 515 18.80 5.14 21.93
C VAL A 515 19.43 3.79 22.29
N LYS A 516 20.69 3.80 22.72
CA LYS A 516 21.34 2.60 23.27
C LYS A 516 20.88 2.40 24.71
N TRP A 517 19.74 1.74 24.88
CA TRP A 517 19.15 1.44 26.18
C TRP A 517 20.14 0.77 27.13
N ASP A 518 20.92 -0.20 26.65
CA ASP A 518 21.97 -0.86 27.46
C ASP A 518 23.00 0.13 28.05
N ALA A 519 23.33 1.21 27.33
CA ALA A 519 24.25 2.23 27.81
C ALA A 519 23.60 3.17 28.83
N LEU A 520 22.31 3.46 28.66
CA LEU A 520 21.53 4.28 29.59
C LEU A 520 21.24 3.50 30.89
N ASP A 521 20.88 2.22 30.77
CA ASP A 521 20.67 1.31 31.90
C ASP A 521 21.96 1.07 32.68
N ALA A 522 23.12 1.00 32.00
CA ALA A 522 24.41 0.96 32.67
C ALA A 522 24.70 2.24 33.49
N LEU A 523 24.32 3.42 32.98
CA LEU A 523 24.46 4.69 33.71
C LEU A 523 23.52 4.75 34.92
N VAL A 524 22.28 4.27 34.77
CA VAL A 524 21.30 4.17 35.86
C VAL A 524 21.75 3.14 36.90
N ALA A 525 22.29 2.00 36.50
CA ALA A 525 22.82 0.98 37.41
C ALA A 525 24.06 1.47 38.18
N GLN A 526 24.88 2.33 37.57
CA GLN A 526 26.05 2.93 38.22
C GLN A 526 25.67 4.02 39.24
N GLN A 527 24.66 4.84 38.93
CA GLN A 527 24.30 6.01 39.73
C GLN A 527 23.08 5.79 40.64
N GLY A 528 22.35 4.70 40.46
CA GLY A 528 21.19 4.31 41.25
C GLY A 528 20.14 5.42 41.33
N SER A 529 19.58 5.64 42.52
CA SER A 529 18.57 6.68 42.77
C SER A 529 19.09 8.13 42.62
N LEU A 530 20.38 8.32 42.37
CA LEU A 530 20.99 9.64 42.16
C LEU A 530 21.09 10.02 40.68
N PHE A 531 20.74 9.12 39.76
CA PHE A 531 20.75 9.40 38.33
C PHE A 531 19.67 10.44 37.98
N SER A 532 20.09 11.56 37.37
CA SER A 532 19.21 12.63 36.91
C SER A 532 19.67 13.14 35.55
N MET A 533 18.84 12.98 34.52
CA MET A 533 19.09 13.47 33.17
C MET A 533 17.81 14.09 32.60
N ALA A 534 17.92 15.20 31.89
CA ALA A 534 16.77 15.80 31.21
C ALA A 534 16.14 14.79 30.25
N GLY A 535 14.84 14.54 30.39
CA GLY A 535 14.10 13.55 29.61
C GLY A 535 14.16 12.11 30.13
N VAL A 536 14.81 11.83 31.26
CA VAL A 536 14.79 10.50 31.92
C VAL A 536 14.16 10.58 33.30
N THR A 537 13.17 9.73 33.57
CA THR A 537 12.52 9.61 34.88
C THR A 537 12.75 8.21 35.42
N LEU A 538 13.31 8.09 36.63
CA LEU A 538 13.49 6.80 37.29
C LEU A 538 12.14 6.29 37.80
N VAL A 539 11.74 5.10 37.35
CA VAL A 539 10.55 4.40 37.84
C VAL A 539 11.00 3.13 38.58
N ASN A 540 10.38 2.86 39.72
CA ASN A 540 10.70 1.69 40.52
C ASN A 540 10.14 0.44 39.82
N ALA A 541 11.00 -0.35 39.19
CA ALA A 541 10.62 -1.65 38.66
C ALA A 541 10.34 -2.58 39.85
N ALA A 542 9.07 -2.93 40.08
CA ALA A 542 8.71 -3.91 41.09
C ALA A 542 9.45 -5.23 40.82
N ALA A 543 9.94 -5.86 41.90
CA ALA A 543 10.77 -7.06 41.87
C ALA A 543 10.10 -8.27 41.21
#